data_AF-A0A022R552-F1
#
_entry.id   AF-A0A022R552-F1
#
_cell.length_a   1.000
_cell.length_b   1.000
_cell.length_c   1.000
_cell.angle_alpha   90.00
_cell.angle_beta   90.00
_cell.angle_gamma   90.00
#
_symmetry.space_group_name_H-M   'P 1'
#
loop_
_entity.id
_entity.type
_entity.pdbx_description
1 polymer ?
#
loop_
_entity_poly.entity_id
_entity_poly.type
_entity_poly.pdbx_seq_one_letter_code
_entity_poly.pdbx_strand_id
1 'polypeptide(L)'
;MGGVVLKNLQLKKYPPFTRRRPETVYETAKKCLANARQSGWRRNLNNAKMAVSLAKINPCRAQLEWYKSYCDDSDNELGYYDSFKQIVASRRDAKVNMNRIRLGCFWDDFIDKLENNHLTHDFHKLPKYVNASQFYKLLVEPLEIAEYYRKNVHMEKGHYIENGREKRFKIFDKWWRERKVGDEEGKPRSKYASLTQDSCFWARVEEARDGIYRVLGETDVGRRLVLLGKIETFEAYANGMIERKEVSVDVVAKNSSYNLFVEEWRGLKLQMKMIMPSPHFPVN
;
A
#
# COMPACT_ATOMS: atom_id res chain seq x y z
N MET A 1 33.00 73.20 57.40
CA MET A 1 33.80 72.18 56.66
C MET A 1 33.34 70.83 57.18
N GLY A 2 32.71 69.92 56.47
CA GLY A 2 32.56 69.67 55.05
C GLY A 2 32.58 68.14 54.92
N GLY A 3 31.48 67.53 54.46
CA GLY A 3 31.46 66.08 54.19
C GLY A 3 30.14 65.39 54.51
N VAL A 4 29.27 65.28 53.51
CA VAL A 4 28.33 64.16 53.41
C VAL A 4 28.41 63.63 51.99
N VAL A 5 28.75 62.35 51.89
CA VAL A 5 28.93 61.57 50.66
C VAL A 5 27.56 61.18 50.12
N LEU A 6 27.19 61.68 48.94
CA LEU A 6 26.05 61.14 48.18
C LEU A 6 26.58 60.13 47.15
N LYS A 7 26.25 58.86 47.39
CA LYS A 7 26.57 57.73 46.51
C LYS A 7 25.83 57.85 45.17
N ASN A 8 26.59 57.61 44.11
CA ASN A 8 26.16 57.49 42.71
C ASN A 8 24.94 56.55 42.53
N LEU A 9 23.83 57.11 42.06
CA LEU A 9 22.78 56.34 41.38
C LEU A 9 23.13 56.30 39.88
N GLN A 10 23.77 55.22 39.45
CA GLN A 10 23.89 54.93 38.02
C GLN A 10 22.51 54.53 37.47
N LEU A 11 21.88 55.43 36.74
CA LEU A 11 20.83 55.10 35.79
C LEU A 11 21.42 54.16 34.73
N LYS A 12 21.06 52.87 34.77
CA LYS A 12 21.31 51.91 33.69
C LYS A 12 20.70 52.49 32.41
N LYS A 13 21.52 53.02 31.51
CA LYS A 13 21.11 53.35 30.13
C LYS A 13 20.75 52.03 29.45
N TYR A 14 19.47 51.81 29.18
CA TYR A 14 19.05 50.79 28.22
C TYR A 14 19.68 51.12 26.86
N PRO A 15 20.22 50.14 26.11
CA PRO A 15 20.77 50.40 24.79
C PRO A 15 19.65 50.94 23.87
N PRO A 16 19.95 51.88 22.97
CA PRO A 16 18.96 52.40 22.04
C PRO A 16 18.43 51.25 21.18
N PHE A 17 17.11 51.10 21.12
CA PHE A 17 16.43 50.19 20.21
C PHE A 17 16.85 50.57 18.79
N THR A 18 17.75 49.79 18.18
CA THR A 18 18.16 49.98 16.80
C THR A 18 16.96 49.71 15.91
N ARG A 19 16.23 50.76 15.53
CA ARG A 19 15.25 50.72 14.44
C ARG A 19 16.00 50.27 13.18
N ARG A 20 15.88 48.99 12.81
CA ARG A 20 16.15 48.56 11.43
C ARG A 20 15.38 49.51 10.51
N ARG A 21 16.05 50.14 9.55
CA ARG A 21 15.42 51.11 8.63
C ARG A 21 14.14 50.48 8.03
N PRO A 22 12.97 51.13 8.12
CA PRO A 22 11.71 50.60 7.58
C PRO A 22 11.81 50.18 6.10
N GLU A 23 12.64 50.89 5.33
CA GLU A 23 12.94 50.61 3.91
C GLU A 23 13.54 49.22 3.67
N THR A 24 14.41 48.72 4.57
CA THR A 24 15.03 47.40 4.40
C THR A 24 14.05 46.28 4.71
N VAL A 25 13.20 46.47 5.73
CA VAL A 25 12.13 45.52 6.07
C VAL A 25 11.07 45.47 4.97
N TYR A 26 10.70 46.62 4.40
CA TYR A 26 9.77 46.72 3.29
C TYR A 26 10.28 46.02 2.02
N GLU A 27 11.53 46.27 1.61
CA GLU A 27 12.12 45.61 0.44
C GLU A 27 12.31 44.10 0.65
N THR A 28 12.69 43.67 1.85
CA THR A 28 12.71 42.24 2.20
C THR A 28 11.30 41.64 2.10
N ALA A 29 10.27 42.30 2.67
CA ALA A 29 8.89 41.83 2.60
C ALA A 29 8.39 41.72 1.15
N LYS A 30 8.70 42.73 0.31
CA LYS A 30 8.35 42.73 -1.12
C LYS A 30 9.01 41.58 -1.88
N LYS A 31 10.30 41.31 -1.63
CA LYS A 31 11.01 40.14 -2.21
C LYS A 31 10.40 38.81 -1.74
N CYS A 32 10.07 38.69 -0.45
CA CYS A 32 9.41 37.51 0.09
C CYS A 32 8.04 37.27 -0.58
N LEU A 33 7.24 38.32 -0.78
CA LEU A 33 5.95 38.23 -1.48
C LEU A 33 6.11 37.83 -2.95
N ALA A 34 7.07 38.43 -3.66
CA ALA A 34 7.36 38.07 -5.05
C ALA A 34 7.78 36.60 -5.19
N ASN A 35 8.66 36.12 -4.30
CA ASN A 35 9.10 34.73 -4.26
C ASN A 35 7.94 33.79 -3.93
N ALA A 36 7.08 34.15 -2.96
CA ALA A 36 5.89 33.38 -2.62
C ALA A 36 4.92 33.25 -3.81
N ARG A 37 4.70 34.35 -4.55
CA ARG A 37 3.87 34.35 -5.77
C ARG A 37 4.47 33.46 -6.85
N GLN A 38 5.78 33.56 -7.09
CA GLN A 38 6.46 32.73 -8.09
C GLN A 38 6.40 31.24 -7.73
N SER A 39 6.63 30.90 -6.46
CA SER A 39 6.50 29.51 -5.98
C SER A 39 5.07 29.00 -6.12
N GLY A 40 4.05 29.81 -5.80
CA GLY A 40 2.65 29.46 -6.03
C GLY A 40 2.36 29.15 -7.50
N TRP A 41 2.84 30.00 -8.42
CA TRP A 41 2.68 29.78 -9.86
C TRP A 41 3.38 28.49 -10.34
N ARG A 42 4.60 28.22 -9.88
CA ARG A 42 5.33 26.97 -10.20
C ARG A 42 4.57 25.73 -9.74
N ARG A 43 3.99 25.76 -8.53
CA ARG A 43 3.14 24.66 -8.02
C ARG A 43 1.91 24.45 -8.90
N ASN A 44 1.21 25.52 -9.28
CA ASN A 44 0.04 25.42 -10.15
C ASN A 44 0.38 24.84 -11.53
N LEU A 45 1.51 25.25 -12.12
CA LEU A 45 1.99 24.68 -13.38
C LEU A 45 2.33 23.19 -13.23
N ASN A 46 2.98 22.81 -12.13
CA ASN A 46 3.29 21.41 -11.84
C ASN A 46 2.03 20.57 -11.63
N ASN A 47 1.02 21.11 -10.94
CA ASN A 47 -0.28 20.47 -10.78
C ASN A 47 -0.92 20.16 -12.14
N ALA A 48 -0.93 21.13 -13.06
CA ALA A 48 -1.45 20.94 -14.42
C ALA A 48 -0.65 19.87 -15.19
N LYS A 49 0.69 19.91 -15.09
CA LYS A 49 1.55 18.86 -15.67
C LYS A 49 1.24 17.48 -15.10
N MET A 50 0.99 17.35 -13.80
CA MET A 50 0.62 16.07 -13.19
C MET A 50 -0.75 15.58 -13.66
N ALA A 51 -1.71 16.47 -13.88
CA ALA A 51 -3.00 16.09 -14.46
C ALA A 51 -2.84 15.54 -15.89
N VAL A 52 -1.99 16.16 -16.71
CA VAL A 52 -1.68 15.67 -18.07
C VAL A 52 -0.91 14.35 -18.02
N SER A 53 0.09 14.21 -17.16
CA SER A 53 0.85 12.97 -17.02
C SER A 53 -0.04 11.81 -16.54
N LEU A 54 -0.98 12.05 -15.62
CA LEU A 54 -1.95 11.05 -15.21
C LEU A 54 -2.81 10.57 -16.39
N ALA A 55 -3.27 11.49 -17.24
CA ALA A 55 -4.01 11.12 -18.45
C ALA A 55 -3.16 10.29 -19.42
N LYS A 56 -1.85 10.59 -19.55
CA LYS A 56 -0.92 9.85 -20.41
C LYS A 56 -0.60 8.44 -19.89
N ILE A 57 -0.61 8.22 -18.57
CA ILE A 57 -0.33 6.89 -18.00
C ILE A 57 -1.57 6.00 -17.90
N ASN A 58 -2.78 6.57 -17.90
CA ASN A 58 -4.05 5.81 -17.84
C ASN A 58 -4.17 4.66 -18.86
N PRO A 59 -3.70 4.77 -20.12
CA PRO A 59 -3.69 3.64 -21.05
C PRO A 59 -2.88 2.43 -20.55
N CYS A 60 -1.81 2.64 -19.78
CA CYS A 60 -1.06 1.52 -19.18
C CYS A 60 -1.91 0.79 -18.14
N ARG A 61 -2.70 1.51 -17.33
CA ARG A 61 -3.65 0.92 -16.38
C ARG A 61 -4.75 0.15 -17.10
N ALA A 62 -5.36 0.75 -18.13
CA ALA A 62 -6.40 0.09 -18.92
C ALA A 62 -5.91 -1.23 -19.55
N GLN A 63 -4.66 -1.27 -20.03
CA GLN A 63 -4.05 -2.51 -20.53
C GLN A 63 -3.89 -3.58 -19.44
N LEU A 64 -3.62 -3.20 -18.18
CA LEU A 64 -3.59 -4.15 -17.07
C LEU A 64 -5.00 -4.63 -16.68
N GLU A 65 -6.03 -3.78 -16.80
CA GLU A 65 -7.42 -4.17 -16.58
C GLU A 65 -7.91 -5.16 -17.66
N TRP A 66 -7.50 -4.94 -18.91
CA TRP A 66 -7.74 -5.90 -20.00
C TRP A 66 -6.99 -7.21 -19.78
N TYR A 67 -5.73 -7.15 -19.34
CA TYR A 67 -4.98 -8.35 -18.98
C TYR A 67 -5.70 -9.13 -17.86
N LYS A 68 -6.18 -8.43 -16.83
CA LYS A 68 -6.96 -9.05 -15.76
C LYS A 68 -8.18 -9.76 -16.30
N SER A 69 -9.01 -9.05 -17.07
CA SER A 69 -10.24 -9.62 -17.64
C SER A 69 -9.94 -10.84 -18.50
N TYR A 70 -8.91 -10.76 -19.35
CA TYR A 70 -8.45 -11.87 -20.18
C TYR A 70 -8.02 -13.11 -19.36
N CYS A 71 -7.36 -12.92 -18.22
CA CYS A 71 -6.96 -14.02 -17.34
C CYS A 71 -8.15 -14.60 -16.55
N ASP A 72 -9.06 -13.75 -16.10
CA ASP A 72 -10.28 -14.18 -15.41
C ASP A 72 -11.18 -15.02 -16.33
N ASP A 73 -11.25 -14.66 -17.62
CA ASP A 73 -12.03 -15.37 -18.65
C ASP A 73 -11.29 -16.58 -19.27
N SER A 74 -10.08 -16.90 -18.80
CA SER A 74 -9.27 -17.98 -19.39
C SER A 74 -9.73 -19.37 -18.92
N ASP A 75 -9.69 -20.35 -19.83
CA ASP A 75 -10.04 -21.76 -19.55
C ASP A 75 -9.16 -22.41 -18.48
N ASN A 76 -7.98 -21.84 -18.21
CA ASN A 76 -7.07 -22.34 -17.19
C ASN A 76 -7.53 -22.00 -15.77
N GLU A 77 -8.53 -21.13 -15.59
CA GLU A 77 -9.12 -20.76 -14.30
C GLU A 77 -8.08 -20.38 -13.22
N LEU A 78 -6.99 -19.73 -13.63
CA LEU A 78 -5.91 -19.27 -12.75
C LEU A 78 -6.21 -17.89 -12.16
N GLY A 79 -6.84 -17.01 -12.93
CA GLY A 79 -6.93 -15.59 -12.61
C GLY A 79 -5.61 -14.86 -12.86
N TYR A 80 -5.67 -13.53 -12.78
CA TYR A 80 -4.57 -12.67 -13.26
C TYR A 80 -3.32 -12.67 -12.37
N TYR A 81 -3.47 -12.88 -11.06
CA TYR A 81 -2.34 -13.01 -10.13
C TYR A 81 -1.48 -14.23 -10.47
N ASP A 82 -2.09 -15.41 -10.50
CA ASP A 82 -1.40 -16.66 -10.78
C ASP A 82 -0.88 -16.71 -12.22
N SER A 83 -1.65 -16.21 -13.20
CA SER A 83 -1.19 -16.08 -14.58
C SER A 83 0.07 -15.21 -14.68
N PHE A 84 0.15 -14.11 -13.92
CA PHE A 84 1.35 -13.26 -13.91
C PHE A 84 2.51 -13.92 -13.15
N LYS A 85 2.23 -14.62 -12.05
CA LYS A 85 3.27 -15.35 -11.29
C LYS A 85 3.92 -16.46 -12.13
N GLN A 86 3.17 -17.08 -13.03
CA GLN A 86 3.62 -18.17 -13.90
C GLN A 86 4.25 -17.71 -15.25
N ILE A 87 4.50 -16.40 -15.45
CA ILE A 87 4.95 -15.83 -16.72
C ILE A 87 6.07 -16.64 -17.41
N VAL A 88 5.82 -16.98 -18.68
CA VAL A 88 6.76 -17.65 -19.58
C VAL A 88 7.18 -16.66 -20.67
N ALA A 89 8.13 -15.77 -20.35
CA ALA A 89 8.88 -14.88 -21.25
C ALA A 89 8.22 -14.48 -22.60
N SER A 90 6.93 -14.15 -22.62
CA SER A 90 6.20 -13.83 -23.85
C SER A 90 6.17 -12.32 -24.10
N ARG A 91 5.88 -11.90 -25.36
CA ARG A 91 5.73 -10.47 -25.69
C ARG A 91 4.60 -9.81 -24.87
N ARG A 92 3.53 -10.55 -24.60
CA ARG A 92 2.41 -10.08 -23.78
C ARG A 92 2.86 -9.84 -22.34
N ASP A 93 3.55 -10.82 -21.77
CA ASP A 93 4.01 -10.75 -20.37
C ASP A 93 5.03 -9.62 -20.16
N ALA A 94 5.94 -9.45 -21.12
CA ALA A 94 6.88 -8.33 -21.14
C ALA A 94 6.14 -6.98 -21.17
N LYS A 95 5.05 -6.88 -21.94
CA LYS A 95 4.22 -5.66 -22.01
C LYS A 95 3.49 -5.38 -20.71
N VAL A 96 2.88 -6.40 -20.09
CA VAL A 96 2.19 -6.29 -18.79
C VAL A 96 3.18 -5.84 -17.71
N ASN A 97 4.34 -6.48 -17.63
CA ASN A 97 5.39 -6.10 -16.66
C ASN A 97 5.93 -4.68 -16.93
N MET A 98 6.12 -4.29 -18.20
CA MET A 98 6.54 -2.92 -18.53
C MET A 98 5.48 -1.88 -18.11
N ASN A 99 4.19 -2.18 -18.30
CA ASN A 99 3.12 -1.28 -17.88
C ASN A 99 3.07 -1.14 -16.35
N ARG A 100 3.26 -2.25 -15.61
CA ARG A 100 3.41 -2.26 -14.15
C ARG A 100 4.53 -1.31 -13.70
N ILE A 101 5.73 -1.44 -14.28
CA ILE A 101 6.89 -0.61 -13.95
C ILE A 101 6.61 0.86 -14.28
N ARG A 102 6.07 1.17 -15.46
CA ARG A 102 5.75 2.55 -15.87
C ARG A 102 4.76 3.23 -14.92
N LEU A 103 3.74 2.49 -14.46
CA LEU A 103 2.80 3.00 -13.48
C LEU A 103 3.47 3.25 -12.13
N GLY A 104 4.33 2.34 -11.67
CA GLY A 104 5.16 2.52 -10.47
C GLY A 104 5.98 3.80 -10.53
N CYS A 105 6.79 3.97 -11.57
CA CYS A 105 7.62 5.17 -11.77
C CYS A 105 6.79 6.47 -11.77
N PHE A 106 5.62 6.47 -12.42
CA PHE A 106 4.74 7.64 -12.41
C PHE A 106 4.30 8.01 -10.99
N TRP A 107 3.92 7.02 -10.18
CA TRP A 107 3.45 7.24 -8.82
C TRP A 107 4.57 7.61 -7.86
N ASP A 108 5.75 7.03 -8.03
CA ASP A 108 6.95 7.41 -7.26
C ASP A 108 7.33 8.87 -7.57
N ASP A 109 7.43 9.25 -8.86
CA ASP A 109 7.67 10.65 -9.29
C ASP A 109 6.62 11.63 -8.73
N PHE A 110 5.37 11.17 -8.62
CA PHE A 110 4.28 11.97 -8.08
C PHE A 110 4.44 12.22 -6.58
N ILE A 111 4.74 11.16 -5.83
CA ILE A 111 4.99 11.23 -4.39
C ILE A 111 6.21 12.11 -4.12
N ASP A 112 7.29 11.96 -4.87
CA ASP A 112 8.49 12.77 -4.71
C ASP A 112 8.20 14.26 -4.92
N LYS A 113 7.40 14.62 -5.93
CA LYS A 113 7.00 16.02 -6.14
C LYS A 113 6.09 16.54 -5.02
N LEU A 114 5.25 15.69 -4.45
CA LEU A 114 4.39 16.06 -3.34
C LEU A 114 5.23 16.32 -2.08
N GLU A 115 6.12 15.40 -1.71
CA GLU A 115 6.97 15.48 -0.51
C GLU A 115 7.96 16.66 -0.59
N ASN A 116 8.45 16.98 -1.79
CA ASN A 116 9.33 18.13 -2.02
C ASN A 116 8.59 19.48 -2.19
N ASN A 117 7.30 19.56 -1.84
CA ASN A 117 6.49 20.78 -1.93
C ASN A 117 6.44 21.41 -3.35
N HIS A 118 6.63 20.58 -4.38
CA HIS A 118 6.54 20.99 -5.79
C HIS A 118 5.10 20.97 -6.31
N LEU A 119 4.18 20.36 -5.57
CA LEU A 119 2.72 20.37 -5.79
C LEU A 119 2.02 21.18 -4.69
N THR A 120 0.72 21.46 -4.85
CA THR A 120 -0.07 22.03 -3.76
C THR A 120 -0.21 21.03 -2.60
N HIS A 121 -0.27 21.53 -1.36
CA HIS A 121 -0.27 20.65 -0.19
C HIS A 121 -1.53 19.79 -0.08
N ASP A 122 -2.65 20.24 -0.63
CA ASP A 122 -3.96 19.56 -0.61
C ASP A 122 -4.14 18.51 -1.71
N PHE A 123 -3.13 18.29 -2.54
CA PHE A 123 -3.24 17.49 -3.75
C PHE A 123 -3.57 16.02 -3.47
N HIS A 124 -3.08 15.48 -2.35
CA HIS A 124 -3.40 14.13 -1.86
C HIS A 124 -4.83 13.97 -1.35
N LYS A 125 -5.57 15.07 -1.16
CA LYS A 125 -6.98 15.06 -0.71
C LYS A 125 -7.95 15.18 -1.88
N LEU A 126 -7.46 15.48 -3.08
CA LEU A 126 -8.29 15.59 -4.27
C LEU A 126 -8.86 14.21 -4.63
N PRO A 127 -10.20 14.04 -4.73
CA PRO A 127 -10.83 12.75 -5.01
C PRO A 127 -10.27 12.06 -6.27
N LYS A 128 -9.90 12.85 -7.28
CA LYS A 128 -9.24 12.36 -8.50
C LYS A 128 -7.99 11.53 -8.22
N TYR A 129 -7.11 12.01 -7.33
CA TYR A 129 -5.84 11.35 -7.05
C TYR A 129 -6.00 10.23 -6.03
N VAL A 130 -6.83 10.42 -5.01
CA VAL A 130 -7.19 9.37 -4.03
C VAL A 130 -7.78 8.15 -4.74
N ASN A 131 -8.75 8.36 -5.63
CA ASN A 131 -9.37 7.27 -6.38
C ASN A 131 -8.39 6.64 -7.38
N ALA A 132 -7.65 7.46 -8.14
CA ALA A 132 -6.69 6.92 -9.11
C ALA A 132 -5.57 6.10 -8.44
N SER A 133 -5.04 6.55 -7.29
CA SER A 133 -4.04 5.80 -6.55
C SER A 133 -4.60 4.53 -5.94
N GLN A 134 -5.86 4.56 -5.46
CA GLN A 134 -6.52 3.37 -4.94
C GLN A 134 -6.73 2.32 -6.03
N PHE A 135 -7.28 2.71 -7.19
CA PHE A 135 -7.47 1.77 -8.30
C PHE A 135 -6.15 1.21 -8.82
N TYR A 136 -5.10 2.04 -8.91
CA TYR A 136 -3.76 1.57 -9.22
C TYR A 136 -3.28 0.54 -8.19
N LYS A 137 -3.38 0.83 -6.89
CA LYS A 137 -2.94 -0.06 -5.82
C LYS A 137 -3.65 -1.41 -5.89
N LEU A 138 -4.99 -1.41 -5.93
CA LEU A 138 -5.77 -2.65 -5.96
C LEU A 138 -5.48 -3.50 -7.20
N LEU A 139 -5.16 -2.89 -8.33
CA LEU A 139 -4.85 -3.60 -9.57
C LEU A 139 -3.40 -4.11 -9.60
N VAL A 140 -2.44 -3.28 -9.17
CA VAL A 140 -1.02 -3.48 -9.45
C VAL A 140 -0.25 -4.11 -8.30
N GLU A 141 -0.59 -3.82 -7.05
CA GLU A 141 0.11 -4.40 -5.90
C GLU A 141 0.09 -5.95 -5.92
N PRO A 142 -1.02 -6.63 -6.31
CA PRO A 142 -0.99 -8.07 -6.55
C PRO A 142 0.09 -8.54 -7.54
N LEU A 143 0.36 -7.77 -8.60
CA LEU A 143 1.41 -8.11 -9.58
C LEU A 143 2.83 -7.86 -9.03
N GLU A 144 2.98 -6.95 -8.07
CA GLU A 144 4.24 -6.75 -7.36
C GLU A 144 4.50 -7.86 -6.35
N ILE A 145 3.45 -8.30 -5.65
CA ILE A 145 3.48 -9.49 -4.79
C ILE A 145 3.84 -10.73 -5.62
N ALA A 146 3.16 -10.94 -6.75
CA ALA A 146 3.41 -12.08 -7.63
C ALA A 146 4.89 -12.14 -8.05
N GLU A 147 5.46 -11.01 -8.47
CA GLU A 147 6.87 -10.91 -8.83
C GLU A 147 7.81 -11.16 -7.64
N TYR A 148 7.48 -10.63 -6.46
CA TYR A 148 8.28 -10.78 -5.24
C TYR A 148 8.44 -12.25 -4.84
N TYR A 149 7.32 -12.99 -4.84
CA TYR A 149 7.34 -14.42 -4.51
C TYR A 149 7.86 -15.27 -5.67
N ARG A 150 7.56 -14.93 -6.93
CA ARG A 150 8.13 -15.60 -8.12
C ARG A 150 9.66 -15.56 -8.15
N LYS A 151 10.26 -14.45 -7.70
CA LYS A 151 11.71 -14.27 -7.61
C LYS A 151 12.31 -14.81 -6.31
N ASN A 152 11.52 -15.47 -5.45
CA ASN A 152 11.94 -15.98 -4.15
C ASN A 152 12.57 -14.93 -3.23
N VAL A 153 12.24 -13.64 -3.40
CA VAL A 153 12.81 -12.55 -2.58
C VAL A 153 12.46 -12.73 -1.10
N HIS A 154 11.30 -13.35 -0.83
CA HIS A 154 10.85 -13.68 0.52
C HIS A 154 11.80 -14.62 1.28
N MET A 155 12.57 -15.45 0.58
CA MET A 155 13.55 -16.35 1.19
C MET A 155 14.78 -15.60 1.73
N GLU A 156 15.12 -14.46 1.11
CA GLU A 156 16.28 -13.65 1.50
C GLU A 156 15.90 -12.51 2.45
N LYS A 157 14.79 -11.83 2.17
CA LYS A 157 14.38 -10.59 2.86
C LYS A 157 13.23 -10.79 3.84
N GLY A 158 12.58 -11.95 3.84
CA GLY A 158 11.33 -12.18 4.59
C GLY A 158 10.09 -11.80 3.80
N HIS A 159 8.90 -12.02 4.37
CA HIS A 159 7.64 -11.89 3.63
C HIS A 159 7.30 -10.46 3.21
N TYR A 160 6.47 -10.35 2.16
CA TYR A 160 6.24 -9.11 1.42
C TYR A 160 5.69 -7.97 2.28
N ILE A 161 4.70 -8.24 3.14
CA ILE A 161 3.99 -7.18 3.87
C ILE A 161 4.97 -6.35 4.72
N GLU A 162 5.90 -7.03 5.39
CA GLU A 162 6.89 -6.42 6.27
C GLU A 162 8.11 -5.92 5.49
N ASN A 163 8.62 -6.72 4.54
CA ASN A 163 9.97 -6.54 3.99
C ASN A 163 10.04 -6.21 2.49
N GLY A 164 8.93 -6.37 1.76
CA GLY A 164 8.86 -6.15 0.31
C GLY A 164 7.96 -5.00 -0.14
N ARG A 165 7.08 -4.52 0.75
CA ARG A 165 6.01 -3.58 0.39
C ARG A 165 6.54 -2.16 0.18
N GLU A 166 6.39 -1.68 -1.04
CA GLU A 166 6.84 -0.37 -1.51
C GLU A 166 6.16 0.80 -0.79
N LYS A 167 6.91 1.89 -0.60
CA LYS A 167 6.47 3.09 0.16
C LYS A 167 5.16 3.67 -0.39
N ARG A 168 4.99 3.68 -1.71
CA ARG A 168 3.81 4.23 -2.39
C ARG A 168 2.49 3.61 -1.92
N PHE A 169 2.45 2.28 -1.72
CA PHE A 169 1.21 1.61 -1.31
C PHE A 169 0.80 1.97 0.11
N LYS A 170 1.77 2.12 1.01
CA LYS A 170 1.54 2.61 2.39
C LYS A 170 1.00 4.05 2.40
N ILE A 171 1.50 4.91 1.52
CA ILE A 171 0.99 6.27 1.32
C ILE A 171 -0.46 6.24 0.82
N PHE A 172 -0.76 5.37 -0.14
CA PHE A 172 -2.11 5.25 -0.69
C PHE A 172 -3.12 4.68 0.30
N ASP A 173 -2.71 3.77 1.18
CA ASP A 173 -3.54 3.34 2.32
C ASP A 173 -3.92 4.51 3.21
N LYS A 174 -2.97 5.41 3.49
CA LYS A 174 -3.21 6.62 4.28
C LYS A 174 -4.20 7.55 3.57
N TRP A 175 -3.97 7.86 2.29
CA TRP A 175 -4.87 8.74 1.52
C TRP A 175 -6.28 8.16 1.41
N TRP A 176 -6.39 6.85 1.21
CA TRP A 176 -7.68 6.17 1.17
C TRP A 176 -8.39 6.30 2.52
N ARG A 177 -7.71 6.03 3.64
CA ARG A 177 -8.29 6.10 5.00
C ARG A 177 -8.73 7.52 5.39
N GLU A 178 -7.99 8.54 4.97
CA GLU A 178 -8.26 9.95 5.29
C GLU A 178 -9.27 10.60 4.35
N ARG A 179 -9.77 9.88 3.34
CA ARG A 179 -10.76 10.41 2.40
C ARG A 179 -12.07 10.72 3.11
N LYS A 180 -12.84 11.65 2.55
CA LYS A 180 -14.21 11.87 3.00
C LYS A 180 -15.05 10.65 2.61
N VAL A 181 -15.55 9.95 3.62
CA VAL A 181 -16.46 8.81 3.45
C VAL A 181 -17.88 9.35 3.31
N GLY A 182 -18.60 8.90 2.28
CA GLY A 182 -20.04 9.13 2.15
C GLY A 182 -20.83 7.99 2.79
N ASP A 183 -22.13 8.22 3.04
CA ASP A 183 -23.06 7.27 3.70
C ASP A 183 -23.22 5.91 2.98
N GLU A 184 -22.63 5.73 1.79
CA GLU A 184 -22.75 4.51 0.98
C GLU A 184 -21.69 3.45 1.30
N GLU A 185 -20.62 3.79 2.04
CA GLU A 185 -19.56 2.85 2.40
C GLU A 185 -20.01 1.95 3.57
N GLY A 186 -20.68 0.85 3.22
CA GLY A 186 -21.17 -0.13 4.20
C GLY A 186 -22.33 -0.99 3.69
N LYS A 187 -22.88 -0.68 2.51
CA LYS A 187 -23.90 -1.54 1.89
C LYS A 187 -23.30 -2.90 1.54
N PRO A 188 -23.99 -4.01 1.86
CA PRO A 188 -23.53 -5.34 1.51
C PRO A 188 -23.42 -5.48 -0.02
N ARG A 189 -22.36 -6.11 -0.49
CA ARG A 189 -22.14 -6.35 -1.93
C ARG A 189 -23.02 -7.49 -2.42
N SER A 190 -23.66 -7.29 -3.57
CA SER A 190 -24.42 -8.35 -4.25
C SER A 190 -23.55 -9.25 -5.13
N LYS A 191 -22.41 -8.74 -5.62
CA LYS A 191 -21.46 -9.42 -6.50
C LYS A 191 -20.03 -9.27 -5.97
N TYR A 192 -19.15 -10.19 -6.35
CA TYR A 192 -17.71 -10.05 -6.11
C TYR A 192 -17.19 -8.71 -6.61
N ALA A 193 -16.21 -8.16 -5.90
CA ALA A 193 -15.57 -6.92 -6.30
C ALA A 193 -14.82 -7.10 -7.63
N SER A 194 -14.71 -6.05 -8.43
CA SER A 194 -13.90 -6.11 -9.66
C SER A 194 -12.41 -6.27 -9.37
N LEU A 195 -11.97 -5.80 -8.20
CA LEU A 195 -10.62 -5.94 -7.66
C LEU A 195 -10.75 -6.29 -6.18
N THR A 196 -9.88 -7.18 -5.68
CA THR A 196 -9.85 -7.53 -4.25
C THR A 196 -9.58 -6.29 -3.41
N GLN A 197 -10.39 -6.03 -2.38
CA GLN A 197 -10.36 -4.78 -1.63
C GLN A 197 -9.16 -4.66 -0.67
N ASP A 198 -8.56 -5.78 -0.26
CA ASP A 198 -7.22 -5.81 0.34
C ASP A 198 -6.20 -6.10 -0.75
N SER A 199 -5.41 -5.10 -1.12
CA SER A 199 -4.35 -5.25 -2.12
C SER A 199 -3.19 -6.15 -1.66
N CYS A 200 -3.06 -6.39 -0.35
CA CYS A 200 -2.09 -7.33 0.21
C CYS A 200 -2.64 -8.76 0.35
N PHE A 201 -3.87 -9.05 -0.09
CA PHE A 201 -4.50 -10.36 0.07
C PHE A 201 -3.60 -11.50 -0.39
N TRP A 202 -3.02 -11.37 -1.59
CA TRP A 202 -2.15 -12.39 -2.15
C TRP A 202 -0.86 -12.60 -1.35
N ALA A 203 -0.30 -11.57 -0.72
CA ALA A 203 0.87 -11.75 0.15
C ALA A 203 0.55 -12.60 1.37
N ARG A 204 -0.67 -12.45 1.92
CA ARG A 204 -1.18 -13.27 3.04
C ARG A 204 -1.41 -14.72 2.62
N VAL A 205 -1.88 -14.95 1.39
CA VAL A 205 -1.99 -16.31 0.81
C VAL A 205 -0.61 -16.97 0.77
N GLU A 206 0.40 -16.29 0.24
CA GLU A 206 1.76 -16.83 0.16
C GLU A 206 2.37 -17.11 1.54
N GLU A 207 2.17 -16.19 2.50
CA GLU A 207 2.58 -16.38 3.89
C GLU A 207 1.91 -17.60 4.55
N ALA A 208 0.60 -17.79 4.32
CA ALA A 208 -0.13 -18.91 4.88
C ALA A 208 0.30 -20.25 4.27
N ARG A 209 0.54 -20.29 2.95
CA ARG A 209 1.07 -21.49 2.26
C ARG A 209 2.48 -21.84 2.74
N ASP A 210 3.36 -20.85 2.87
CA ASP A 210 4.68 -21.07 3.47
C ASP A 210 4.56 -21.56 4.93
N GLY A 211 3.58 -21.04 5.68
CA GLY A 211 3.22 -21.52 7.01
C GLY A 211 2.89 -23.02 7.03
N ILE A 212 2.13 -23.53 6.07
CA ILE A 212 1.80 -24.96 5.95
C ILE A 212 3.08 -25.80 5.80
N TYR A 213 4.00 -25.41 4.91
CA TYR A 213 5.25 -26.13 4.73
C TYR A 213 6.14 -26.09 5.98
N ARG A 214 6.17 -24.95 6.68
CA ARG A 214 6.91 -24.83 7.95
C ARG A 214 6.32 -25.72 9.05
N VAL A 215 4.99 -25.84 9.15
CA VAL A 215 4.33 -26.73 10.12
C VAL A 215 4.77 -28.18 9.91
N LEU A 216 4.87 -28.63 8.65
CA LEU A 216 5.29 -29.99 8.32
C LEU A 216 6.74 -30.29 8.74
N GLY A 217 7.62 -29.29 8.73
CA GLY A 217 9.03 -29.43 9.12
C GLY A 217 9.35 -29.07 10.58
N GLU A 218 8.43 -28.41 11.29
CA GLU A 218 8.66 -27.93 12.66
C GLU A 218 8.49 -29.04 13.69
N THR A 219 9.52 -29.29 14.51
CA THR A 219 9.52 -30.34 15.55
C THR A 219 9.06 -29.81 16.90
N ASP A 220 9.24 -28.51 17.17
CA ASP A 220 8.82 -27.91 18.43
C ASP A 220 7.30 -27.69 18.46
N VAL A 221 6.64 -28.29 19.45
CA VAL A 221 5.18 -28.26 19.58
C VAL A 221 4.66 -26.83 19.78
N GLY A 222 5.37 -26.01 20.57
CA GLY A 222 4.96 -24.63 20.83
C GLY A 222 4.99 -23.76 19.57
N ARG A 223 6.10 -23.80 18.83
CA ARG A 223 6.27 -23.11 17.54
C ARG A 223 5.27 -23.61 16.50
N ARG A 224 5.04 -24.93 16.46
CA ARG A 224 4.03 -25.54 15.58
C ARG A 224 2.63 -24.97 15.86
N LEU A 225 2.22 -24.89 17.13
CA LEU A 225 0.93 -24.31 17.53
C LEU A 225 0.82 -22.82 17.14
N VAL A 226 1.89 -22.04 17.29
CA VAL A 226 1.91 -20.64 16.85
C VAL A 226 1.72 -20.51 15.34
N LEU A 227 2.38 -21.35 14.54
CA LEU A 227 2.22 -21.37 13.09
C LEU A 227 0.78 -21.74 12.68
N LEU A 228 0.21 -22.77 13.31
CA LEU A 228 -1.17 -23.19 13.07
C LEU A 228 -2.17 -22.07 13.37
N GLY A 229 -2.03 -21.39 14.52
CA GLY A 229 -2.90 -20.27 14.88
C GLY A 229 -2.83 -19.11 13.87
N LYS A 230 -1.66 -18.87 13.26
CA LYS A 230 -1.53 -17.87 12.17
C LYS A 230 -2.30 -18.30 10.91
N ILE A 231 -2.22 -19.58 10.54
CA ILE A 231 -2.93 -20.12 9.37
C ILE A 231 -4.46 -20.08 9.60
N GLU A 232 -4.92 -20.47 10.79
CA GLU A 232 -6.35 -20.37 11.18
C GLU A 232 -6.85 -18.92 11.16
N THR A 233 -6.04 -17.98 11.66
CA THR A 233 -6.36 -16.55 11.60
C THR A 233 -6.50 -16.09 10.15
N PHE A 234 -5.62 -16.53 9.25
CA PHE A 234 -5.72 -16.21 7.83
C PHE A 234 -6.96 -16.85 7.17
N GLU A 235 -7.28 -18.11 7.49
CA GLU A 235 -8.47 -18.78 6.98
C GLU A 235 -9.75 -18.02 7.36
N ALA A 236 -9.90 -17.64 8.64
CA ALA A 236 -11.04 -16.86 9.10
C ALA A 236 -11.11 -15.48 8.41
N TYR A 237 -9.96 -14.82 8.24
CA TYR A 237 -9.84 -13.56 7.51
C TYR A 237 -10.32 -13.69 6.06
N ALA A 238 -9.82 -14.68 5.32
CA ALA A 238 -10.14 -14.88 3.91
C ALA A 238 -11.62 -15.25 3.72
N ASN A 239 -12.15 -16.15 4.56
CA ASN A 239 -13.57 -16.52 4.53
C ASN A 239 -14.47 -15.30 4.72
N GLY A 240 -14.16 -14.45 5.70
CA GLY A 240 -14.93 -13.22 5.92
C GLY A 240 -14.91 -12.28 4.71
N MET A 241 -13.78 -12.13 4.02
CA MET A 241 -13.71 -11.32 2.80
C MET A 241 -14.55 -11.91 1.66
N ILE A 242 -14.55 -13.24 1.50
CA ILE A 242 -15.33 -13.95 0.49
C ILE A 242 -16.83 -13.80 0.76
N GLU A 243 -17.26 -14.00 2.00
CA GLU A 243 -18.66 -13.83 2.43
C GLU A 243 -19.17 -12.41 2.16
N ARG A 244 -18.35 -11.40 2.44
CA ARG A 244 -18.65 -9.99 2.13
C ARG A 244 -18.46 -9.62 0.66
N LYS A 245 -18.03 -10.57 -0.18
CA LYS A 245 -17.74 -10.39 -1.62
C LYS A 245 -16.75 -9.25 -1.88
N GLU A 246 -15.80 -9.07 -0.97
CA GLU A 246 -14.72 -8.08 -1.05
C GLU A 246 -13.53 -8.56 -1.89
N VAL A 247 -13.52 -9.84 -2.24
CA VAL A 247 -12.55 -10.43 -3.17
C VAL A 247 -13.04 -10.31 -4.61
N SER A 248 -12.10 -10.37 -5.54
CA SER A 248 -12.38 -10.53 -6.97
C SER A 248 -12.46 -12.01 -7.36
N VAL A 249 -13.03 -12.29 -8.54
CA VAL A 249 -13.29 -13.64 -9.04
C VAL A 249 -12.03 -14.49 -9.21
N ASP A 250 -10.87 -13.86 -9.42
CA ASP A 250 -9.56 -14.52 -9.48
C ASP A 250 -9.18 -15.21 -8.17
N VAL A 251 -9.65 -14.72 -7.02
CA VAL A 251 -9.41 -15.37 -5.72
C VAL A 251 -10.16 -16.69 -5.61
N VAL A 252 -11.36 -16.78 -6.19
CA VAL A 252 -12.22 -17.98 -6.13
C VAL A 252 -12.10 -18.84 -7.38
N ALA A 253 -11.22 -18.48 -8.32
CA ALA A 253 -10.96 -19.25 -9.53
C ALA A 253 -10.37 -20.62 -9.16
N LYS A 254 -10.80 -21.67 -9.85
CA LYS A 254 -10.55 -23.07 -9.48
C LYS A 254 -9.07 -23.38 -9.22
N ASN A 255 -8.19 -22.89 -10.08
CA ASN A 255 -6.75 -23.19 -10.03
C ASN A 255 -5.94 -22.04 -9.39
N SER A 256 -6.60 -21.12 -8.68
CA SER A 256 -5.93 -20.01 -7.99
C SER A 256 -5.05 -20.49 -6.84
N SER A 257 -4.01 -19.71 -6.50
CA SER A 257 -3.16 -19.97 -5.34
C SER A 257 -3.95 -19.99 -4.03
N TYR A 258 -5.09 -19.31 -3.94
CA TYR A 258 -5.96 -19.38 -2.76
C TYR A 258 -6.68 -20.72 -2.65
N ASN A 259 -7.22 -21.26 -3.76
CA ASN A 259 -7.84 -22.58 -3.73
C ASN A 259 -6.80 -23.68 -3.46
N LEU A 260 -5.58 -23.56 -3.99
CA LEU A 260 -4.46 -24.45 -3.62
C LEU A 260 -4.17 -24.39 -2.12
N PHE A 261 -4.13 -23.19 -1.52
CA PHE A 261 -4.01 -23.04 -0.07
C PHE A 261 -5.13 -23.79 0.68
N VAL A 262 -6.38 -23.64 0.25
CA VAL A 262 -7.53 -24.30 0.90
C VAL A 262 -7.40 -25.82 0.86
N GLU A 263 -6.94 -26.39 -0.26
CA GLU A 263 -6.70 -27.82 -0.41
C GLU A 263 -5.54 -28.31 0.48
N GLU A 264 -4.39 -27.61 0.43
CA GLU A 264 -3.22 -27.89 1.27
C GLU A 264 -3.57 -27.83 2.76
N TRP A 265 -4.33 -26.81 3.16
CA TRP A 265 -4.73 -26.60 4.55
C TRP A 265 -5.70 -27.68 5.04
N ARG A 266 -6.67 -28.06 4.19
CA ARG A 266 -7.56 -29.19 4.46
C ARG A 266 -6.78 -30.49 4.63
N GLY A 267 -5.80 -30.74 3.76
CA GLY A 267 -4.91 -31.90 3.85
C GLY A 267 -4.16 -31.95 5.19
N LEU A 268 -3.57 -30.82 5.59
CA LEU A 268 -2.86 -30.71 6.87
C LEU A 268 -3.79 -30.94 8.07
N LYS A 269 -4.99 -30.34 8.08
CA LYS A 269 -6.00 -30.58 9.12
C LYS A 269 -6.36 -32.06 9.26
N LEU A 270 -6.51 -32.78 8.13
CA LEU A 270 -6.80 -34.21 8.15
C LEU A 270 -5.65 -35.03 8.73
N GLN A 271 -4.41 -34.74 8.32
CA GLN A 271 -3.22 -35.39 8.88
C GLN A 271 -3.12 -35.18 10.40
N MET A 272 -3.37 -33.97 10.87
CA MET A 272 -3.34 -33.67 12.31
C MET A 272 -4.42 -34.41 13.10
N LYS A 273 -5.64 -34.53 12.55
CA LYS A 273 -6.72 -35.31 13.18
C LYS A 273 -6.41 -36.80 13.26
N MET A 274 -5.67 -37.34 12.27
CA MET A 274 -5.22 -38.73 12.28
C MET A 274 -4.08 -38.97 13.28
N ILE A 275 -3.23 -37.97 13.56
CA ILE A 275 -2.09 -38.05 14.49
C ILE A 275 -2.51 -37.81 15.95
N MET A 276 -3.59 -37.05 16.20
CA MET A 276 -4.17 -36.85 17.53
C MET A 276 -5.61 -37.41 17.59
N PRO A 277 -5.80 -38.74 17.73
CA PRO A 277 -7.12 -39.27 18.02
C PRO A 277 -7.59 -38.74 19.38
N SER A 278 -8.88 -38.40 19.46
CA SER A 278 -9.54 -37.91 20.68
C SER A 278 -9.16 -38.79 21.88
N PRO A 279 -8.88 -38.23 23.07
CA PRO A 279 -8.65 -39.04 24.26
C PRO A 279 -9.89 -39.90 24.48
N HIS A 280 -9.73 -41.21 24.31
CA HIS A 280 -10.75 -42.19 24.58
C HIS A 280 -10.97 -42.16 26.10
N PHE A 281 -11.96 -41.40 26.56
CA PHE A 281 -12.37 -41.45 27.94
C PHE A 281 -13.05 -42.81 28.16
N PRO A 282 -12.50 -43.69 29.03
CA PRO A 282 -13.18 -44.93 29.36
C PRO A 282 -14.49 -44.57 30.06
N VAL A 283 -15.59 -45.07 29.50
CA VAL A 283 -16.90 -45.04 30.14
C VAL A 283 -16.85 -46.05 31.29
N ASN A 284 -16.87 -45.54 32.52
CA ASN A 284 -17.20 -46.32 33.72
C ASN A 284 -18.64 -46.02 34.12
#